data_AF-A0A9P5P3C5-F1
#
_entry.id   AF-A0A9P5P3C5-F1
#
_cell.length_a   1.000
_cell.length_b   1.000
_cell.length_c   1.000
_cell.angle_alpha   90.00
_cell.angle_beta   90.00
_cell.angle_gamma   90.00
#
_symmetry.space_group_name_H-M   'P 1'
#
loop_
_entity.id
_entity.type
_entity.pdbx_description
1 polymer ?
#
loop_
_entity_poly.entity_id
_entity_poly.type
_entity_poly.pdbx_seq_one_letter_code
_entity_poly.pdbx_strand_id
1 'polypeptide(L)'
;MYKPLENMIWDTPLDENLDDEQLQSKLSDEFLPAIIAKWRPAKVREALKIVQKSQPGASASDLKLATSSFRCTKCEDRLFYSEVFHHTCRGQNKSRNRLSDEQLSIQVSYHYWGRGCWEPQGISFDTAWLDITKTIIKACGLDPRTATFQDLYDANPLIECTTCTPLKGARFFTWWPLFVCRQVIIGILLYAVHAVTKVVY
;
A
#
# COMPACT_ATOMS: atom_id res chain seq x y z
N MET A 1 13.13 -6.54 -15.43
CA MET A 1 14.29 -5.90 -14.78
C MET A 1 14.71 -4.68 -15.60
N TYR A 2 15.33 -3.66 -15.01
CA TYR A 2 15.88 -2.51 -15.75
C TYR A 2 17.25 -2.92 -16.32
N LYS A 3 17.33 -3.08 -17.65
CA LYS A 3 18.50 -3.68 -18.33
C LYS A 3 19.85 -3.06 -17.96
N PRO A 4 19.99 -1.73 -17.82
CA PRO A 4 21.28 -1.15 -17.43
C PRO A 4 21.75 -1.57 -16.03
N LEU A 5 20.84 -1.69 -15.06
CA LEU A 5 21.18 -2.17 -13.72
C LEU A 5 21.51 -3.68 -13.73
N GLU A 6 20.77 -4.45 -14.51
CA GLU A 6 21.02 -5.88 -14.73
C GLU A 6 22.42 -6.11 -15.30
N ASN A 7 22.76 -5.39 -16.35
CA ASN A 7 24.07 -5.45 -16.98
C ASN A 7 25.18 -5.06 -15.99
N MET A 8 25.01 -3.98 -15.20
CA MET A 8 25.99 -3.65 -14.15
C MET A 8 26.22 -4.81 -13.18
N ILE A 9 25.16 -5.48 -12.73
CA ILE A 9 25.28 -6.59 -11.77
C ILE A 9 26.02 -7.78 -12.37
N TRP A 10 25.75 -8.14 -13.62
CA TRP A 10 26.29 -9.35 -14.24
C TRP A 10 27.61 -9.12 -15.00
N ASP A 11 27.88 -7.90 -15.44
CA ASP A 11 29.07 -7.54 -16.20
C ASP A 11 30.20 -7.01 -15.29
N THR A 12 29.94 -6.77 -13.99
CA THR A 12 31.00 -6.46 -13.02
C THR A 12 31.82 -7.73 -12.73
N PRO A 13 33.13 -7.76 -13.02
CA PRO A 13 34.01 -8.88 -12.71
C PRO A 13 34.02 -9.21 -11.21
N LEU A 14 34.08 -10.49 -10.86
CA LEU A 14 34.04 -10.96 -9.46
C LEU A 14 35.25 -10.50 -8.62
N ASP A 15 36.34 -10.14 -9.28
CA ASP A 15 37.59 -9.63 -8.69
C ASP A 15 37.61 -8.10 -8.52
N GLU A 16 36.60 -7.40 -9.03
CA GLU A 16 36.44 -5.96 -8.85
C GLU A 16 35.64 -5.67 -7.56
N ASN A 17 36.32 -5.14 -6.54
CA ASN A 17 35.65 -4.61 -5.35
C ASN A 17 35.03 -3.25 -5.70
N LEU A 18 33.72 -3.23 -5.93
CA LEU A 18 32.94 -2.00 -5.88
C LEU A 18 32.90 -1.52 -4.43
N ASP A 19 33.44 -0.33 -4.17
CA ASP A 19 33.27 0.29 -2.85
C ASP A 19 31.81 0.74 -2.66
N ASP A 20 31.39 0.87 -1.40
CA ASP A 20 30.01 1.23 -1.05
C ASP A 20 29.61 2.63 -1.58
N GLU A 21 30.54 3.58 -1.66
CA GLU A 21 30.29 4.93 -2.18
C GLU A 21 30.08 4.91 -3.70
N GLN A 22 30.88 4.13 -4.43
CA GLN A 22 30.73 3.91 -5.87
C GLN A 22 29.39 3.25 -6.20
N LEU A 23 29.03 2.22 -5.43
CA LEU A 23 27.73 1.56 -5.58
C LEU A 23 26.59 2.54 -5.26
N GLN A 24 26.70 3.30 -4.18
CA GLN A 24 25.68 4.27 -3.77
C GLN A 24 25.49 5.37 -4.81
N SER A 25 26.57 5.92 -5.36
CA SER A 25 26.50 6.96 -6.41
C SER A 25 25.88 6.40 -7.69
N LYS A 26 26.32 5.22 -8.16
CA LYS A 26 25.72 4.57 -9.33
C LYS A 26 24.22 4.32 -9.15
N LEU A 27 23.83 3.79 -7.99
CA LEU A 27 22.42 3.55 -7.69
C LEU A 27 21.62 4.86 -7.61
N SER A 28 22.11 5.85 -6.86
CA SER A 28 21.36 7.08 -6.56
C SER A 28 21.31 8.06 -7.72
N ASP A 29 22.41 8.22 -8.44
CA ASP A 29 22.59 9.26 -9.45
C ASP A 29 22.24 8.75 -10.87
N GLU A 30 22.54 7.50 -11.16
CA GLU A 30 22.41 6.94 -12.52
C GLU A 30 21.14 6.09 -12.67
N PHE A 31 20.94 5.10 -11.80
CA PHE A 31 19.91 4.09 -12.02
C PHE A 31 18.55 4.43 -11.41
N LEU A 32 18.51 4.84 -10.14
CA LEU A 32 17.25 5.11 -9.44
C LEU A 32 16.41 6.20 -10.13
N PRO A 33 16.97 7.34 -10.59
CA PRO A 33 16.17 8.36 -11.27
C PRO A 33 15.49 7.81 -12.53
N ALA A 34 16.21 7.05 -13.35
CA ALA A 34 15.67 6.44 -14.56
C ALA A 34 14.62 5.37 -14.26
N ILE A 35 14.88 4.52 -13.25
CA ILE A 35 13.92 3.51 -12.78
C ILE A 35 12.65 4.19 -12.27
N ILE A 36 12.76 5.21 -11.42
CA ILE A 36 11.62 5.95 -10.85
C ILE A 36 10.83 6.64 -11.98
N ALA A 37 11.52 7.30 -12.92
CA ALA A 37 10.89 7.99 -14.04
C ALA A 37 10.06 7.05 -14.92
N LYS A 38 10.49 5.79 -15.07
CA LYS A 38 9.74 4.77 -15.82
C LYS A 38 8.67 4.08 -14.98
N TRP A 39 9.01 3.68 -13.76
CA TRP A 39 8.16 2.86 -12.90
C TRP A 39 6.99 3.65 -12.33
N ARG A 40 7.23 4.87 -11.84
CA ARG A 40 6.20 5.65 -11.13
C ARG A 40 5.00 5.96 -12.02
N PRO A 41 5.13 6.47 -13.27
CA PRO A 41 3.97 6.73 -14.12
C PRO A 41 3.19 5.46 -14.48
N ALA A 42 3.89 4.33 -14.67
CA ALA A 42 3.24 3.05 -14.93
C ALA A 42 2.39 2.60 -13.73
N LYS A 43 2.93 2.71 -12.52
CA LYS A 43 2.22 2.34 -11.28
C LYS A 43 1.08 3.29 -10.93
N VAL A 44 1.24 4.59 -11.16
CA VAL A 44 0.15 5.58 -11.09
C VAL A 44 -1.01 5.14 -11.99
N ARG A 45 -0.72 4.77 -13.25
CA ARG A 45 -1.74 4.35 -14.21
C ARG A 45 -2.45 3.06 -13.78
N GLU A 46 -1.70 2.10 -13.23
CA GLU A 46 -2.25 0.84 -12.72
C GLU A 46 -3.17 1.07 -11.52
N ALA A 47 -2.76 1.89 -10.55
CA ALA A 47 -3.58 2.25 -9.40
C ALA A 47 -4.82 3.07 -9.80
N LEU A 48 -4.66 4.02 -10.74
CA LEU A 48 -5.76 4.85 -11.24
C LEU A 48 -6.85 4.00 -11.89
N LYS A 49 -6.47 2.98 -12.68
CA LYS A 49 -7.43 2.03 -13.26
C LYS A 49 -8.25 1.30 -12.21
N ILE A 50 -7.72 1.09 -11.00
CA ILE A 50 -8.48 0.45 -9.91
C ILE A 50 -9.54 1.42 -9.38
N VAL A 51 -9.17 2.67 -9.13
CA VAL A 51 -10.09 3.72 -8.65
C VAL A 51 -11.17 4.02 -9.68
N GLN A 52 -10.80 4.12 -10.96
CA GLN A 52 -11.72 4.46 -12.06
C GLN A 52 -12.83 3.44 -12.28
N LYS A 53 -12.68 2.20 -11.80
CA LYS A 53 -13.78 1.21 -11.82
C LYS A 53 -14.98 1.67 -10.98
N SER A 54 -14.74 2.42 -9.91
CA SER A 54 -15.78 2.94 -9.03
C SER A 54 -16.01 4.44 -9.20
N GLN A 55 -15.00 5.17 -9.69
CA GLN A 55 -15.05 6.62 -9.91
C GLN A 55 -14.50 6.96 -11.31
N PRO A 56 -15.29 6.83 -12.39
CA PRO A 56 -14.79 6.96 -13.77
C PRO A 56 -14.09 8.29 -14.09
N GLY A 57 -14.46 9.37 -13.41
CA GLY A 57 -13.85 10.70 -13.56
C GLY A 57 -12.56 10.92 -12.76
N ALA A 58 -12.07 9.92 -12.02
CA ALA A 58 -10.87 10.06 -11.20
C ALA A 58 -9.62 10.29 -12.05
N SER A 59 -8.74 11.12 -11.52
CA SER A 59 -7.48 11.57 -12.06
C SER A 59 -6.31 11.13 -11.18
N ALA A 60 -5.07 11.30 -11.66
CA ALA A 60 -3.88 10.89 -10.92
C ALA A 60 -3.70 11.66 -9.59
N SER A 61 -4.18 12.91 -9.49
CA SER A 61 -4.14 13.68 -8.23
C SER A 61 -5.05 13.06 -7.18
N ASP A 62 -6.16 12.44 -7.58
CA ASP A 62 -7.13 11.88 -6.66
C ASP A 62 -6.53 10.71 -5.86
N LEU A 63 -5.52 10.02 -6.38
CA LEU A 63 -4.81 8.95 -5.67
C LEU A 63 -4.19 9.41 -4.34
N LYS A 64 -3.90 10.71 -4.18
CA LYS A 64 -3.33 11.26 -2.94
C LYS A 64 -4.38 11.65 -1.90
N LEU A 65 -5.65 11.70 -2.30
CA LEU A 65 -6.74 12.05 -1.39
C LEU A 65 -6.91 10.97 -0.32
N ALA A 66 -7.27 11.38 0.89
CA ALA A 66 -7.61 10.46 1.97
C ALA A 66 -8.79 9.55 1.61
N THR A 67 -9.65 9.99 0.70
CA THR A 67 -10.77 9.22 0.16
C THR A 67 -10.35 8.12 -0.82
N SER A 68 -9.10 8.13 -1.28
CA SER A 68 -8.56 7.14 -2.22
C SER A 68 -7.92 5.97 -1.48
N SER A 69 -8.77 5.15 -0.86
CA SER A 69 -8.38 3.96 -0.14
C SER A 69 -8.54 2.69 -0.96
N PHE A 70 -7.63 1.77 -0.73
CA PHE A 70 -7.57 0.46 -1.35
C PHE A 70 -7.75 -0.61 -0.27
N ARG A 71 -8.16 -1.80 -0.71
CA ARG A 71 -8.29 -2.98 0.14
C ARG A 71 -7.50 -4.13 -0.46
N CYS A 72 -6.69 -4.81 0.34
CA CYS A 72 -6.09 -6.07 -0.06
C CYS A 72 -7.12 -7.20 0.03
N THR A 73 -7.31 -7.97 -1.05
CA THR A 73 -8.28 -9.07 -1.04
C THR A 73 -7.79 -10.32 -0.29
N LYS A 74 -6.53 -10.35 0.14
CA LYS A 74 -5.93 -11.50 0.85
C LYS A 74 -5.99 -11.34 2.37
N CYS A 75 -5.56 -10.19 2.87
CA CYS A 75 -5.56 -9.89 4.31
C CYS A 75 -6.60 -8.87 4.71
N GLU A 76 -7.39 -8.33 3.78
CA GLU A 76 -8.41 -7.31 4.06
C GLU A 76 -7.86 -6.00 4.64
N ASP A 77 -6.54 -5.81 4.65
CA ASP A 77 -5.93 -4.56 5.08
C ASP A 77 -6.38 -3.42 4.17
N ARG A 78 -6.63 -2.27 4.81
CA ARG A 78 -6.85 -1.00 4.13
C ARG A 78 -5.50 -0.35 3.86
N LEU A 79 -5.35 0.18 2.66
CA LEU A 79 -4.10 0.73 2.16
C LEU A 79 -4.39 2.07 1.51
N PHE A 80 -3.54 3.05 1.77
CA PHE A 80 -3.46 4.26 0.96
C PHE A 80 -2.54 4.04 -0.24
N TYR A 81 -2.57 4.98 -1.19
CA TYR A 81 -1.88 4.85 -2.46
C TYR A 81 -0.39 4.47 -2.35
N SER A 82 0.37 5.06 -1.43
CA SER A 82 1.79 4.73 -1.23
C SER A 82 2.00 3.33 -0.64
N GLU A 83 1.10 2.90 0.25
CA GLU A 83 1.17 1.63 0.97
C GLU A 83 0.87 0.44 0.06
N VAL A 84 0.02 0.65 -0.95
CA VAL A 84 -0.30 -0.36 -1.99
C VAL A 84 0.95 -0.99 -2.59
N PHE A 85 2.03 -0.22 -2.77
CA PHE A 85 3.27 -0.69 -3.40
C PHE A 85 4.20 -1.47 -2.47
N HIS A 86 4.10 -1.27 -1.16
CA HIS A 86 4.98 -1.87 -0.15
C HIS A 86 4.29 -2.98 0.66
N HIS A 87 2.98 -3.18 0.43
CA HIS A 87 2.16 -4.16 1.15
C HIS A 87 2.59 -5.62 0.91
N THR A 88 2.74 -6.38 2.00
CA THR A 88 3.51 -7.64 2.02
C THR A 88 2.75 -8.88 1.56
N CYS A 89 1.41 -8.89 1.56
CA CYS A 89 0.61 -10.05 1.12
C CYS A 89 0.78 -10.41 -0.37
N ARG A 90 1.47 -9.55 -1.12
CA ARG A 90 1.88 -9.80 -2.51
C ARG A 90 3.07 -10.75 -2.64
N GLY A 91 3.92 -10.86 -1.62
CA GLY A 91 5.10 -11.73 -1.63
C GLY A 91 4.91 -13.14 -1.11
N GLN A 92 3.67 -13.56 -0.87
CA GLN A 92 3.35 -14.93 -0.46
C GLN A 92 2.62 -15.67 -1.59
N ASN A 93 3.12 -15.57 -2.83
CA ASN A 93 2.56 -16.38 -3.89
C ASN A 93 3.01 -17.83 -3.71
N LYS A 94 2.04 -18.75 -3.55
CA LYS A 94 2.26 -20.19 -3.35
C LYS A 94 2.73 -20.90 -4.64
N SER A 95 3.61 -20.31 -5.44
CA SER A 95 4.23 -21.01 -6.57
C SER A 95 5.37 -21.90 -6.07
N ARG A 96 5.02 -22.94 -5.31
CA ARG A 96 5.98 -23.98 -4.91
C ARG A 96 6.14 -25.09 -5.94
N ASN A 97 5.34 -25.11 -7.01
CA ASN A 97 5.38 -26.18 -8.00
C ASN A 97 5.28 -25.58 -9.41
N ARG A 98 6.40 -25.57 -10.16
CA ARG A 98 6.50 -25.70 -11.64
C ARG A 98 7.83 -25.15 -12.17
N LEU A 99 8.96 -25.66 -11.68
CA LEU A 99 10.19 -25.66 -12.47
C LEU A 99 10.73 -27.08 -12.45
N SER A 100 10.90 -27.66 -13.64
CA SER A 100 11.53 -28.95 -13.87
C SER A 100 13.01 -28.89 -13.47
N ASP A 101 13.48 -30.01 -12.89
CA ASP A 101 14.66 -30.17 -12.04
C ASP A 101 16.06 -29.95 -12.66
N GLU A 102 16.23 -29.40 -13.86
CA GLU A 102 17.53 -29.49 -14.55
C GLU A 102 18.37 -28.20 -14.61
N GLN A 103 17.88 -27.08 -14.07
CA GLN A 103 18.65 -25.82 -13.97
C GLN A 103 18.86 -25.34 -12.52
N LEU A 104 18.56 -26.19 -11.53
CA LEU A 104 18.46 -25.83 -10.11
C LEU A 104 19.75 -25.98 -9.29
N SER A 105 20.92 -26.25 -9.87
CA SER A 105 22.15 -26.48 -9.08
C SER A 105 23.07 -25.27 -8.92
N ILE A 106 22.82 -24.14 -9.60
CA ILE A 106 23.55 -22.86 -9.37
C ILE A 106 22.55 -21.71 -9.19
N GLN A 107 21.48 -21.95 -8.43
CA GLN A 107 20.69 -20.87 -7.86
C GLN A 107 20.86 -20.93 -6.36
N VAL A 108 21.90 -20.25 -5.90
CA VAL A 108 22.04 -19.78 -4.52
C VAL A 108 20.65 -19.40 -4.00
N SER A 109 20.17 -20.16 -3.03
CA SER A 109 19.22 -19.81 -1.98
C SER A 109 18.64 -18.38 -1.97
N TYR A 110 17.91 -17.96 -3.02
CA TYR A 110 17.15 -16.70 -3.04
C TYR A 110 15.78 -16.89 -2.35
N HIS A 111 15.76 -17.62 -1.23
CA HIS A 111 14.61 -17.64 -0.32
C HIS A 111 14.33 -16.26 0.33
N TYR A 112 15.18 -15.26 0.11
CA TYR A 112 14.97 -13.89 0.57
C TYR A 112 14.05 -13.02 -0.33
N TRP A 113 13.73 -13.46 -1.56
CA TRP A 113 13.05 -12.61 -2.55
C TRP A 113 11.77 -13.22 -3.14
N GLY A 114 11.02 -14.01 -2.35
CA GLY A 114 9.67 -14.47 -2.71
C GLY A 114 8.64 -13.34 -2.93
N ARG A 115 9.05 -12.07 -2.77
CA ARG A 115 8.26 -10.90 -3.14
C ARG A 115 8.31 -10.69 -4.64
N GLY A 116 7.40 -11.35 -5.35
CA GLY A 116 7.15 -11.06 -6.76
C GLY A 116 6.95 -9.55 -6.99
N CYS A 117 7.28 -9.08 -8.20
CA CYS A 117 7.06 -7.70 -8.60
C CYS A 117 5.63 -7.26 -8.27
N TRP A 118 5.43 -6.00 -7.88
CA TRP A 118 4.08 -5.49 -7.65
C TRP A 118 3.23 -5.66 -8.90
N GLU A 119 2.07 -6.29 -8.74
CA GLU A 119 1.04 -6.39 -9.74
C GLU A 119 -0.32 -5.99 -9.12
N PRO A 120 -1.26 -5.40 -9.89
CA PRO A 120 -2.49 -4.85 -9.34
C PRO A 120 -3.46 -5.90 -8.78
N GLN A 121 -3.28 -7.21 -9.04
CA GLN A 121 -4.27 -8.29 -8.87
C GLN A 121 -5.06 -8.27 -7.54
N GLY A 122 -4.72 -8.89 -6.42
CA GLY A 122 -5.52 -8.78 -5.17
C GLY A 122 -5.61 -7.41 -4.45
N ILE A 123 -5.76 -6.28 -5.16
CA ILE A 123 -6.11 -4.96 -4.62
C ILE A 123 -7.45 -4.52 -5.25
N SER A 124 -8.40 -4.06 -4.44
CA SER A 124 -9.63 -3.40 -4.88
C SER A 124 -9.73 -1.99 -4.32
N PHE A 125 -10.58 -1.15 -4.92
CA PHE A 125 -10.95 0.13 -4.34
C PHE A 125 -11.94 -0.09 -3.18
N ASP A 126 -11.72 0.55 -2.03
CA ASP A 126 -12.56 0.36 -0.84
C ASP A 126 -13.71 1.38 -0.82
N THR A 127 -14.78 1.07 -1.55
CA THR A 127 -15.96 1.94 -1.62
C THR A 127 -16.69 2.07 -0.28
N ALA A 128 -16.66 1.04 0.58
CA ALA A 128 -17.28 1.11 1.89
C ALA A 128 -16.52 2.09 2.80
N TRP A 129 -15.19 2.11 2.70
CA TRP A 129 -14.36 3.03 3.47
C TRP A 129 -14.44 4.48 3.01
N LEU A 130 -14.73 4.71 1.73
CA LEU A 130 -14.88 6.03 1.15
C LEU A 130 -15.86 6.91 1.95
N ASP A 131 -17.04 6.39 2.28
CA ASP A 131 -18.08 7.16 2.96
C ASP A 131 -17.75 7.40 4.44
N ILE A 132 -17.12 6.42 5.10
CA ILE A 132 -16.60 6.57 6.47
C ILE A 132 -15.53 7.65 6.50
N THR A 133 -14.61 7.65 5.54
CA THR A 133 -13.51 8.62 5.48
C THR A 133 -14.02 10.03 5.17
N LYS A 134 -14.99 10.17 4.25
CA LYS A 134 -15.66 11.46 4.01
C LYS A 134 -16.29 12.02 5.29
N THR A 135 -16.90 11.16 6.10
CA THR A 135 -17.50 11.57 7.38
C THR A 135 -16.44 12.06 8.36
N ILE A 136 -15.34 11.32 8.51
CA ILE A 136 -14.23 11.69 9.38
C ILE A 136 -13.58 13.00 8.93
N ILE A 137 -13.27 13.14 7.63
CA ILE A 137 -12.68 14.36 7.05
C ILE A 137 -13.55 15.58 7.35
N LYS A 138 -14.86 15.49 7.08
CA LYS A 138 -15.79 16.59 7.37
C LYS A 138 -15.85 16.92 8.86
N ALA A 139 -15.84 15.90 9.71
CA ALA A 139 -15.83 16.09 11.15
C ALA A 139 -14.50 16.66 11.67
N CYS A 140 -13.42 16.59 10.89
CA CYS A 140 -12.17 17.33 11.18
C CYS A 140 -12.18 18.76 10.63
N GLY A 141 -13.29 19.22 10.01
CA GLY A 141 -13.36 20.52 9.36
C GLY A 141 -12.61 20.61 8.02
N LEU A 142 -12.22 19.47 7.45
CA LEU A 142 -11.49 19.37 6.17
C LEU A 142 -12.47 19.12 5.00
N ASP A 143 -12.04 19.41 3.77
CA ASP A 143 -12.82 19.13 2.55
C ASP A 143 -12.46 17.74 1.98
N PRO A 144 -13.40 16.78 1.88
CA PRO A 144 -13.15 15.46 1.29
C PRO A 144 -12.70 15.45 -0.18
N ARG A 145 -12.86 16.56 -0.91
CA ARG A 145 -12.41 16.67 -2.30
C ARG A 145 -10.93 17.02 -2.43
N THR A 146 -10.31 17.54 -1.37
CA THR A 146 -8.93 18.03 -1.39
C THR A 146 -8.07 17.42 -0.29
N ALA A 147 -8.69 16.96 0.81
CA ALA A 147 -7.99 16.40 1.95
C ALA A 147 -7.20 15.15 1.57
N THR A 148 -5.93 15.17 1.91
CA THR A 148 -4.95 14.10 1.71
C THR A 148 -4.87 13.23 2.96
N PHE A 149 -4.20 12.08 2.84
CA PHE A 149 -3.88 11.25 4.00
C PHE A 149 -3.04 12.00 5.04
N GLN A 150 -2.14 12.88 4.60
CA GLN A 150 -1.30 13.69 5.50
C GLN A 150 -2.16 14.67 6.31
N ASP A 151 -3.15 15.32 5.70
CA ASP A 151 -4.03 16.26 6.42
C ASP A 151 -4.78 15.57 7.57
N LEU A 152 -5.24 14.32 7.37
CA LEU A 152 -5.86 13.53 8.43
C LEU A 152 -4.86 13.04 9.48
N TYR A 153 -3.63 12.70 9.07
CA TYR A 153 -2.57 12.33 9.99
C TYR A 153 -2.19 13.50 10.90
N ASP A 154 -2.11 14.71 10.34
CA ASP A 154 -1.79 15.94 11.07
C ASP A 154 -2.93 16.38 11.99
N ALA A 155 -4.18 16.23 11.54
CA ALA A 155 -5.35 16.46 12.39
C ALA A 155 -5.47 15.44 13.53
N ASN A 156 -4.95 14.23 13.33
CA ASN A 156 -4.95 13.10 14.27
C ASN A 156 -6.25 13.00 15.11
N PRO A 157 -7.43 12.87 14.49
CA PRO A 157 -8.69 12.92 15.23
C PRO A 157 -8.87 11.70 16.16
N LEU A 158 -9.55 11.92 17.29
CA LEU A 158 -10.09 10.87 18.13
C LEU A 158 -11.44 10.42 17.56
N ILE A 159 -11.54 9.13 17.21
CA ILE A 159 -12.67 8.56 16.49
C ILE A 159 -13.40 7.60 17.43
N GLU A 160 -14.69 7.88 17.65
CA GLU A 160 -15.64 6.96 18.27
C GLU A 160 -16.23 6.04 17.19
N CYS A 161 -16.13 4.72 17.39
CA CYS A 161 -16.90 3.77 16.61
C CYS A 161 -18.24 3.52 17.29
N THR A 162 -19.34 4.01 16.69
CA THR A 162 -20.66 3.91 17.33
C THR A 162 -21.33 2.54 17.13
N THR A 163 -20.78 1.69 16.27
CA THR A 163 -21.26 0.31 16.05
C THR A 163 -20.42 -0.73 16.76
N CYS A 164 -19.24 -0.35 17.25
CA CYS A 164 -18.37 -1.24 17.98
C CYS A 164 -18.83 -1.25 19.43
N THR A 165 -19.49 -2.32 19.85
CA THR A 165 -19.83 -2.53 21.25
C THR A 165 -18.80 -3.47 21.85
N PRO A 166 -17.87 -2.99 22.70
CA PRO A 166 -17.06 -3.87 23.50
C PRO A 166 -17.97 -4.73 24.38
N LEU A 167 -17.48 -5.92 24.75
CA LEU A 167 -18.11 -6.72 25.80
C LEU A 167 -18.34 -5.79 27.02
N LYS A 168 -19.61 -5.64 27.45
CA LYS A 168 -20.10 -4.78 28.56
C LYS A 168 -20.58 -3.36 28.20
N GLY A 169 -20.91 -3.04 26.95
CA GLY A 169 -21.66 -1.81 26.63
C GLY A 169 -20.84 -0.51 26.71
N ALA A 170 -19.51 -0.61 26.74
CA ALA A 170 -18.61 0.54 26.66
C ALA A 170 -18.63 1.17 25.25
N ARG A 171 -18.05 2.36 25.11
CA ARG A 171 -17.82 3.01 23.81
C ARG A 171 -16.38 2.77 23.38
N PHE A 172 -16.17 2.55 22.09
CA PHE A 172 -14.85 2.34 21.54
C PHE A 172 -14.30 3.62 20.91
N PHE A 173 -13.13 4.06 21.36
CA PHE A 173 -12.42 5.22 20.84
C PHE A 173 -11.03 4.80 20.34
N THR A 174 -10.58 5.41 19.24
CA THR A 174 -9.23 5.21 18.73
C THR A 174 -8.74 6.41 17.93
N TRP A 175 -7.43 6.57 17.84
CA TRP A 175 -6.80 7.64 17.06
C TRP A 175 -6.65 7.23 15.59
N TRP A 176 -6.70 8.19 14.66
CA TRP A 176 -6.71 7.94 13.21
C TRP A 176 -5.62 6.98 12.70
N PRO A 177 -4.32 7.06 13.09
CA PRO A 177 -3.34 6.11 12.58
C PRO A 177 -3.64 4.66 13.01
N LEU A 178 -4.26 4.48 14.18
CA LEU A 178 -4.65 3.17 14.70
C LEU A 178 -5.98 2.68 14.11
N PHE A 179 -6.89 3.60 13.77
CA PHE A 179 -8.18 3.28 13.15
C PHE A 179 -8.04 2.60 11.79
N VAL A 180 -7.00 2.96 11.03
CA VAL A 180 -6.76 2.36 9.71
C VAL A 180 -6.02 1.02 9.80
N CYS A 181 -5.28 0.77 10.89
CA CYS A 181 -4.51 -0.46 11.10
C CYS A 181 -5.38 -1.63 11.55
N ARG A 182 -5.36 -2.73 10.79
CA ARG A 182 -6.15 -3.96 11.04
C ARG A 182 -5.94 -4.59 12.43
N GLN A 183 -4.82 -4.36 13.10
CA GLN A 183 -4.58 -4.91 14.45
C GLN A 183 -5.65 -4.47 15.47
N VAL A 184 -6.27 -3.31 15.30
CA VAL A 184 -7.36 -2.84 16.17
C VAL A 184 -8.72 -3.43 15.79
N ILE A 185 -8.86 -3.80 14.51
CA ILE A 185 -10.13 -4.20 13.90
C ILE A 185 -10.42 -5.71 14.05
N ILE A 186 -9.39 -6.56 14.22
CA ILE A 186 -9.56 -8.01 14.41
C ILE A 186 -10.36 -8.34 15.69
N GLY A 187 -10.36 -7.46 16.70
CA GLY A 187 -11.24 -7.60 17.88
C GLY A 187 -12.70 -7.18 17.64
N ILE A 188 -13.00 -6.57 16.49
CA ILE A 188 -14.24 -5.82 16.23
C ILE A 188 -15.03 -6.38 15.02
N LEU A 189 -14.41 -7.10 14.08
CA LEU A 189 -15.06 -7.53 12.85
C LEU A 189 -15.37 -9.03 12.78
N LEU A 190 -16.50 -9.40 13.38
CA LEU A 190 -17.42 -10.31 12.69
C LEU A 190 -18.70 -9.61 12.17
N TYR A 191 -18.94 -8.32 12.46
CA TYR A 191 -20.25 -7.72 12.14
C TYR A 191 -20.32 -6.28 11.62
N ALA A 192 -19.25 -5.47 11.60
CA ALA A 192 -19.40 -4.03 11.28
C ALA A 192 -18.93 -3.63 9.87
N VAL A 193 -19.73 -3.93 8.85
CA VAL A 193 -19.59 -3.32 7.50
C VAL A 193 -20.25 -1.92 7.44
N HIS A 194 -20.90 -1.46 8.53
CA HIS A 194 -21.63 -0.18 8.58
C HIS A 194 -21.25 0.66 9.81
N ALA A 195 -19.96 0.85 10.09
CA ALA A 195 -19.54 1.70 11.21
C ALA A 195 -19.87 3.18 10.93
N VAL A 196 -20.88 3.70 11.64
CA VAL A 196 -21.05 5.14 11.80
C VAL A 196 -19.97 5.61 12.77
N THR A 197 -19.17 6.58 12.35
CA THR A 197 -18.07 7.12 13.15
C THR A 197 -18.37 8.56 13.53
N LYS A 198 -18.02 8.92 14.77
CA LYS A 198 -18.10 10.29 15.27
C LYS A 198 -16.71 10.74 15.69
N VAL A 199 -16.30 11.95 15.32
CA VAL A 199 -15.08 12.57 15.85
C VAL A 199 -15.42 13.27 17.17
N VAL A 200 -14.57 13.08 18.18
CA VAL A 200 -14.71 13.69 19.50
C VAL A 200 -13.61 14.75 19.67
N TYR A 201 -14.01 15.97 20.03
CA TYR A 201 -13.13 17.08 20.37
C TYR A 201 -12.84 17.11 21.87
#